data_AF-A0A3N6AZB3-F1
#
_entry.id   AF-A0A3N6AZB3-F1
#
_cell.length_a   1.000
_cell.length_b   1.000
_cell.length_c   1.000
_cell.angle_alpha   90.00
_cell.angle_beta   90.00
_cell.angle_gamma   90.00
#
_symmetry.space_group_name_H-M   'P 1'
#
loop_
_entity.id
_entity.type
_entity.pdbx_description
1 polymer ?
#
loop_
_entity_poly.entity_id
_entity_poly.type
_entity_poly.pdbx_seq_one_letter_code
_entity_poly.pdbx_strand_id
1 'polypeptide(L)'
;MPSSNGRYYAGCDVGSTTGKAVILDENKIVSSAIIPAEIDPEQTARSVLSKACEKISGLMGTNDFSYLVGTGYGRNEVPFANDNVSEISCHALGVHFCDPTIKTIVDIGGQDVKGISLNDDGSILEFAMNDKCAAGTGRFLEMMSKIFRMDLEAFSSLSLEAKNAIPVTSQCSVFAETEVISLLSKRKPPSEIAAGIQASVAKRSFTLLKRVGIRPKITVTGGCSKNKGLLVALQKRLRMDITPLPVDPQLMGALGAAIMARRKAGSITQLTINR
;
A
#
# COMPACT_ATOMS: atom_id res chain seq x y z
N MET A 1 -18.50 -15.86 -23.38
CA MET A 1 -19.44 -14.75 -23.65
C MET A 1 -19.42 -13.85 -22.42
N PRO A 2 -19.29 -12.52 -22.54
CA PRO A 2 -19.40 -11.65 -21.38
C PRO A 2 -20.85 -11.68 -20.88
N SER A 3 -21.06 -12.08 -19.62
CA SER A 3 -22.35 -12.04 -18.96
C SER A 3 -22.81 -10.58 -18.84
N SER A 4 -23.93 -10.24 -19.46
CA SER A 4 -24.50 -8.89 -19.52
C SER A 4 -25.16 -8.42 -18.22
N ASN A 5 -24.71 -8.90 -17.04
CA ASN A 5 -25.43 -8.72 -15.77
C ASN A 5 -24.57 -8.27 -14.57
N GLY A 6 -23.28 -7.99 -14.75
CA GLY A 6 -22.41 -7.64 -13.62
C GLY A 6 -22.53 -6.17 -13.21
N ARG A 7 -23.42 -5.80 -12.28
CA ARG A 7 -23.46 -4.45 -11.68
C ARG A 7 -22.13 -4.01 -11.06
N TYR A 8 -21.26 -4.96 -10.75
CA TYR A 8 -20.05 -4.74 -9.97
C TYR A 8 -18.76 -4.77 -10.80
N TYR A 9 -17.77 -4.00 -10.32
CA TYR A 9 -16.40 -3.97 -10.82
C TYR A 9 -15.45 -4.33 -9.69
N ALA A 10 -14.36 -5.02 -9.98
CA ALA A 10 -13.44 -5.47 -8.95
C ALA A 10 -11.98 -5.14 -9.27
N GLY A 11 -11.21 -4.92 -8.21
CA GLY A 11 -9.76 -4.81 -8.26
C GLY A 11 -9.14 -5.78 -7.26
N CYS A 12 -8.16 -6.55 -7.71
CA CYS A 12 -7.41 -7.49 -6.89
C CYS A 12 -5.92 -7.12 -6.90
N ASP A 13 -5.39 -6.74 -5.74
CA ASP A 13 -4.00 -6.33 -5.54
C ASP A 13 -3.28 -7.40 -4.73
N VAL A 14 -2.45 -8.18 -5.43
CA VAL A 14 -1.66 -9.26 -4.83
C VAL A 14 -0.25 -8.74 -4.55
N GLY A 15 -0.03 -8.33 -3.31
CA GLY A 15 1.29 -7.88 -2.83
C GLY A 15 2.10 -9.02 -2.20
N SER A 16 3.37 -8.75 -1.90
CA SER A 16 4.32 -9.72 -1.31
C SER A 16 3.96 -10.19 0.11
N THR A 17 3.08 -9.46 0.81
CA THR A 17 2.80 -9.66 2.23
C THR A 17 1.31 -9.72 2.52
N THR A 18 0.49 -9.12 1.65
CA THR A 18 -0.96 -9.06 1.78
C THR A 18 -1.64 -9.08 0.42
N GLY A 19 -2.74 -9.81 0.30
CA GLY A 19 -3.72 -9.65 -0.78
C GLY A 19 -4.77 -8.62 -0.39
N LYS A 20 -5.24 -7.81 -1.34
CA LYS A 20 -6.31 -6.82 -1.16
C LYS A 20 -7.32 -6.92 -2.29
N ALA A 21 -8.60 -6.82 -1.96
CA ALA A 21 -9.67 -6.72 -2.95
C ALA A 21 -10.61 -5.56 -2.64
N VAL A 22 -11.08 -4.89 -3.68
CA VAL A 22 -12.11 -3.85 -3.60
C VAL A 22 -13.16 -4.13 -4.66
N ILE A 23 -14.43 -4.04 -4.27
CA ILE A 23 -15.60 -4.19 -5.14
C ILE A 23 -16.33 -2.86 -5.18
N LEU A 24 -16.56 -2.37 -6.40
CA LEU A 24 -17.31 -1.17 -6.71
C LEU A 24 -18.67 -1.50 -7.31
N ASP A 25 -19.65 -0.71 -6.93
CA ASP A 25 -20.93 -0.53 -7.62
C ASP A 25 -20.94 0.90 -8.14
N GLU A 26 -20.80 1.06 -9.45
CA GLU A 26 -20.47 2.34 -10.07
C GLU A 26 -19.24 2.99 -9.39
N ASN A 27 -19.41 4.11 -8.68
CA ASN A 27 -18.33 4.81 -7.97
C ASN A 27 -18.29 4.51 -6.46
N LYS A 28 -19.17 3.63 -5.97
CA LYS A 28 -19.28 3.35 -4.53
C LYS A 28 -18.55 2.06 -4.17
N ILE A 29 -17.68 2.13 -3.18
CA ILE A 29 -17.11 0.94 -2.54
C ILE A 29 -18.22 0.22 -1.78
N VAL A 30 -18.58 -0.98 -2.23
CA VAL A 30 -19.61 -1.81 -1.59
C VAL A 30 -19.02 -2.94 -0.76
N SER A 31 -17.78 -3.34 -1.04
CA SER A 31 -17.03 -4.29 -0.22
C SER A 31 -15.53 -4.16 -0.44
N SER A 32 -14.75 -4.58 0.55
CA SER A 32 -13.31 -4.72 0.46
C SER A 32 -12.81 -5.81 1.40
N ALA A 33 -11.63 -6.35 1.13
CA ALA A 33 -10.93 -7.28 2.00
C ALA A 33 -9.41 -7.06 1.95
N ILE A 34 -8.76 -7.38 3.07
CA ILE A 34 -7.30 -7.47 3.20
C ILE A 34 -7.03 -8.78 3.91
N ILE A 35 -6.14 -9.61 3.36
CA ILE A 35 -5.67 -10.84 3.99
C ILE A 35 -4.13 -10.91 3.94
N PRO A 36 -3.48 -11.63 4.87
CA PRO A 36 -2.08 -12.02 4.70
C PRO A 36 -1.88 -12.76 3.38
N ALA A 37 -0.76 -12.51 2.69
CA ALA A 37 -0.43 -13.25 1.48
C ALA A 37 -0.08 -14.70 1.82
N GLU A 38 -0.54 -15.60 0.96
CA GLU A 38 -0.17 -17.00 0.97
C GLU A 38 1.13 -17.20 0.17
N ILE A 39 1.70 -18.41 0.23
CA ILE A 39 2.90 -18.73 -0.56
C ILE A 39 2.59 -18.64 -2.06
N ASP A 40 1.41 -19.12 -2.44
CA ASP A 40 0.90 -19.05 -3.80
C ASP A 40 0.15 -17.73 -4.04
N PRO A 41 0.63 -16.86 -4.96
CA PRO A 41 -0.07 -15.63 -5.33
C PRO A 41 -1.47 -15.87 -5.90
N GLU A 42 -1.70 -16.96 -6.63
CA GLU A 42 -3.03 -17.30 -7.16
C GLU A 42 -4.00 -17.61 -6.01
N GLN A 43 -3.54 -18.40 -5.04
CA GLN A 43 -4.33 -18.71 -3.85
C GLN A 43 -4.67 -17.43 -3.07
N THR A 44 -3.69 -16.53 -2.90
CA THR A 44 -3.91 -15.22 -2.30
C THR A 44 -4.99 -14.43 -3.03
N ALA A 45 -4.95 -14.40 -4.36
CA ALA A 45 -5.92 -13.70 -5.21
C ALA A 45 -7.34 -14.27 -5.01
N ARG A 46 -7.49 -15.60 -5.03
CA ARG A 46 -8.76 -16.30 -4.84
C ARG A 46 -9.33 -16.05 -3.44
N SER A 47 -8.51 -16.22 -2.41
CA SER A 47 -8.89 -16.03 -1.01
C SER A 47 -9.35 -14.60 -0.73
N VAL A 48 -8.62 -13.59 -1.21
CA VAL A 48 -8.97 -12.19 -0.93
C VAL A 48 -10.23 -11.75 -1.66
N LEU A 49 -10.40 -12.17 -2.92
CA LEU A 49 -11.61 -11.85 -3.68
C LEU A 49 -12.83 -12.54 -3.07
N SER A 50 -12.72 -13.83 -2.73
CA SER A 50 -13.79 -14.56 -2.02
C SER A 50 -14.19 -13.83 -0.74
N LYS A 51 -13.20 -13.38 0.05
CA LYS A 51 -13.46 -12.67 1.30
C LYS A 51 -14.18 -11.33 1.10
N ALA A 52 -13.94 -10.65 -0.02
CA ALA A 52 -14.70 -9.46 -0.38
C ALA A 52 -16.11 -9.80 -0.85
N CYS A 53 -16.29 -10.88 -1.62
CA CYS A 53 -17.61 -11.31 -2.12
C CYS A 53 -18.55 -11.76 -0.99
N GLU A 54 -18.05 -12.46 0.04
CA GLU A 54 -18.83 -12.93 1.20
C GLU A 54 -19.68 -11.84 1.88
N LYS A 55 -19.30 -10.56 1.73
CA LYS A 55 -19.99 -9.42 2.34
C LYS A 55 -21.17 -8.90 1.51
N ILE A 56 -21.40 -9.44 0.31
CA ILE A 56 -22.45 -9.01 -0.62
C ILE A 56 -23.36 -10.20 -0.91
N SER A 57 -24.62 -10.13 -0.49
CA SER A 57 -25.60 -11.18 -0.74
C SER A 57 -25.82 -11.40 -2.25
N GLY A 58 -25.72 -12.64 -2.69
CA GLY A 58 -25.92 -13.03 -4.09
C GLY A 58 -24.70 -12.86 -4.99
N LEU A 59 -23.56 -12.37 -4.46
CA LEU A 59 -22.30 -12.34 -5.19
C LEU A 59 -21.54 -13.64 -4.94
N MET A 60 -21.59 -14.56 -5.91
CA MET A 60 -21.16 -15.96 -5.75
C MET A 60 -19.75 -16.20 -6.30
N GLY A 61 -19.19 -15.29 -7.12
CA GLY A 61 -17.81 -15.42 -7.57
C GLY A 61 -17.39 -14.50 -8.71
N THR A 62 -16.34 -14.90 -9.42
CA THR A 62 -15.66 -14.09 -10.45
C THR A 62 -16.52 -13.77 -11.67
N ASN A 63 -17.56 -14.57 -11.94
CA ASN A 63 -18.44 -14.41 -13.11
C ASN A 63 -19.50 -13.30 -12.94
N ASP A 64 -19.59 -12.72 -11.74
CA ASP A 64 -20.58 -11.70 -11.40
C ASP A 64 -20.05 -10.26 -11.59
N PHE A 65 -18.78 -10.11 -11.97
CA PHE A 65 -18.17 -8.81 -12.25
C PHE A 65 -18.27 -8.47 -13.74
N SER A 66 -18.64 -7.23 -14.07
CA SER A 66 -18.53 -6.72 -15.44
C SER A 66 -17.08 -6.67 -15.92
N TYR A 67 -16.17 -6.35 -15.00
CA TYR A 67 -14.74 -6.33 -15.25
C TYR A 67 -13.96 -6.42 -13.94
N LEU A 68 -12.82 -7.10 -13.99
CA LEU A 68 -11.89 -7.26 -12.88
C LEU A 68 -10.47 -6.95 -13.35
N VAL A 69 -9.74 -6.13 -12.59
CA VAL A 69 -8.33 -5.83 -12.85
C VAL A 69 -7.44 -6.40 -11.75
N GLY A 70 -6.38 -7.10 -12.15
CA GLY A 70 -5.29 -7.54 -11.30
C GLY A 70 -4.20 -6.47 -11.17
N THR A 71 -3.60 -6.34 -9.99
CA THR A 71 -2.47 -5.44 -9.73
C THR A 71 -1.57 -5.98 -8.61
N GLY A 72 -0.53 -5.23 -8.27
CA GLY A 72 0.49 -5.66 -7.30
C GLY A 72 1.61 -6.48 -7.94
N TYR A 73 2.48 -7.02 -7.08
CA TYR A 73 3.60 -7.88 -7.45
C TYR A 73 3.13 -9.15 -8.17
N GLY A 74 2.09 -9.80 -7.64
CA GLY A 74 1.50 -11.02 -8.17
C GLY A 74 0.43 -10.81 -9.25
N ARG A 75 0.36 -9.63 -9.89
CA ARG A 75 -0.72 -9.30 -10.84
C ARG A 75 -0.90 -10.33 -11.96
N ASN A 76 0.19 -10.95 -12.43
CA ASN A 76 0.14 -11.95 -13.51
C ASN A 76 -0.45 -13.29 -13.06
N GLU A 77 -0.54 -13.50 -11.75
CA GLU A 77 -1.07 -14.70 -11.10
C GLU A 77 -2.50 -14.48 -10.58
N VAL A 78 -3.22 -13.50 -11.13
CA VAL A 78 -4.64 -13.27 -10.85
C VAL A 78 -5.45 -13.91 -12.00
N PRO A 79 -5.78 -15.21 -11.94
CA PRO A 79 -6.22 -15.99 -13.10
C PRO A 79 -7.60 -15.57 -13.65
N PHE A 80 -8.37 -14.83 -12.86
CA PHE A 80 -9.71 -14.37 -13.18
C PHE A 80 -9.76 -12.87 -13.53
N ALA A 81 -8.61 -12.20 -13.63
CA ALA A 81 -8.56 -10.81 -14.09
C ALA A 81 -8.80 -10.73 -15.59
N ASN A 82 -9.60 -9.75 -16.01
CA ASN A 82 -9.75 -9.41 -17.42
C ASN A 82 -8.51 -8.67 -17.95
N ASP A 83 -7.78 -7.98 -17.07
CA ASP A 83 -6.55 -7.28 -17.41
C ASP A 83 -5.68 -7.03 -16.18
N ASN A 84 -4.40 -6.77 -16.39
CA ASN A 84 -3.42 -6.51 -15.36
C ASN A 84 -2.81 -5.12 -15.51
N VAL A 85 -2.76 -4.36 -14.42
CA VAL A 85 -2.26 -2.98 -14.41
C VAL A 85 -1.20 -2.81 -13.34
N SER A 86 -0.18 -1.99 -13.62
CA SER A 86 0.87 -1.66 -12.66
C SER A 86 0.29 -1.10 -11.36
N GLU A 87 0.83 -1.55 -10.23
CA GLU A 87 0.42 -1.07 -8.91
C GLU A 87 0.69 0.43 -8.72
N ILE A 88 1.68 0.99 -9.42
CA ILE A 88 2.00 2.42 -9.37
C ILE A 88 0.81 3.20 -9.94
N SER A 89 0.30 2.78 -11.10
CA SER A 89 -0.88 3.38 -11.74
C SER A 89 -2.13 3.19 -10.89
N CYS A 90 -2.30 2.02 -10.29
CA CYS A 90 -3.44 1.73 -9.43
C CYS A 90 -3.41 2.57 -8.14
N HIS A 91 -2.28 2.66 -7.44
CA HIS A 91 -2.15 3.52 -6.25
C HIS A 91 -2.37 4.99 -6.59
N ALA A 92 -1.79 5.49 -7.69
CA ALA A 92 -2.02 6.85 -8.18
C ALA A 92 -3.52 7.11 -8.43
N LEU A 93 -4.19 6.21 -9.13
CA LEU A 93 -5.61 6.32 -9.45
C LEU A 93 -6.51 6.21 -8.20
N GLY A 94 -6.23 5.27 -7.30
CA GLY A 94 -6.97 5.09 -6.06
C GLY A 94 -6.86 6.30 -5.14
N VAL A 95 -5.65 6.85 -4.99
CA VAL A 95 -5.43 8.08 -4.22
C VAL A 95 -6.11 9.27 -4.87
N HIS A 96 -5.94 9.48 -6.18
CA HIS A 96 -6.55 10.60 -6.88
C HIS A 96 -8.08 10.57 -6.82
N PHE A 97 -8.67 9.36 -6.85
CA PHE A 97 -10.11 9.18 -6.65
C PHE A 97 -10.56 9.57 -5.24
N CYS A 98 -9.75 9.28 -4.22
CA CYS A 98 -10.06 9.63 -2.83
C CYS A 98 -9.87 11.13 -2.54
N ASP A 99 -8.79 11.72 -3.04
CA ASP A 99 -8.49 13.14 -2.92
C ASP A 99 -7.66 13.61 -4.14
N PRO A 100 -8.26 14.34 -5.09
CA PRO A 100 -7.56 14.79 -6.30
C PRO A 100 -6.53 15.90 -6.03
N THR A 101 -6.49 16.44 -4.80
CA THR A 101 -5.56 17.50 -4.41
C THR A 101 -4.19 16.98 -3.98
N ILE A 102 -4.05 15.68 -3.72
CA ILE A 102 -2.77 15.03 -3.39
C ILE A 102 -1.86 15.03 -4.62
N LYS A 103 -0.60 15.43 -4.45
CA LYS A 103 0.40 15.49 -5.53
C LYS A 103 1.62 14.61 -5.29
N THR A 104 1.73 13.99 -4.13
CA THR A 104 2.82 13.07 -3.82
C THR A 104 2.33 11.91 -2.97
N ILE A 105 2.74 10.70 -3.33
CA ILE A 105 2.42 9.47 -2.61
C ILE A 105 3.73 8.82 -2.19
N VAL A 106 3.78 8.33 -0.95
CA VAL A 106 4.74 7.30 -0.55
C VAL A 106 3.97 6.01 -0.29
N ASP A 107 4.18 5.02 -1.12
CA ASP A 107 3.68 3.67 -0.85
C ASP A 107 4.76 2.88 -0.12
N ILE A 108 4.50 2.46 1.12
CA ILE A 108 5.45 1.67 1.90
C ILE A 108 4.85 0.28 2.16
N GLY A 109 5.21 -0.65 1.29
CA GLY A 109 4.81 -2.04 1.34
C GLY A 109 5.64 -2.87 2.31
N GLY A 110 5.43 -4.19 2.24
CA GLY A 110 6.18 -5.15 3.05
C GLY A 110 7.62 -5.32 2.57
N GLN A 111 7.87 -5.34 1.26
CA GLN A 111 9.19 -5.62 0.68
C GLN A 111 9.78 -4.49 -0.17
N ASP A 112 8.98 -3.48 -0.51
CA ASP A 112 9.42 -2.35 -1.30
C ASP A 112 8.86 -1.02 -0.76
N VAL A 113 9.39 0.08 -1.29
CA VAL A 113 8.88 1.43 -1.09
C VAL A 113 8.87 2.16 -2.42
N LYS A 114 7.80 2.91 -2.68
CA LYS A 114 7.59 3.67 -3.92
C LYS A 114 7.31 5.13 -3.58
N GLY A 115 7.99 6.03 -4.27
CA GLY A 115 7.66 7.45 -4.32
C GLY A 115 6.98 7.74 -5.65
N ILE A 116 5.85 8.46 -5.63
CA ILE A 116 5.08 8.80 -6.83
C ILE A 116 4.71 10.27 -6.75
N SER A 117 5.03 11.05 -7.78
CA SER A 117 4.50 12.41 -7.95
C SER A 117 3.42 12.40 -9.02
N LEU A 118 2.36 13.18 -8.81
CA LEU A 118 1.19 13.20 -9.67
C LEU A 118 1.02 14.55 -10.36
N ASN A 119 0.48 14.53 -11.58
CA ASN A 119 -0.06 15.69 -12.29
C ASN A 119 -1.43 16.11 -11.72
N ASP A 120 -1.97 17.21 -12.24
CA ASP A 120 -3.26 17.73 -11.79
C ASP A 120 -4.46 16.87 -12.15
N ASP A 121 -4.35 16.10 -13.23
CA ASP A 121 -5.31 15.11 -13.69
C ASP A 121 -5.14 13.73 -13.00
N GLY A 122 -4.22 13.62 -12.04
CA GLY A 122 -3.92 12.36 -11.35
C GLY A 122 -3.04 11.39 -12.12
N SER A 123 -2.57 11.74 -13.33
CA SER A 123 -1.58 10.95 -14.05
C SER A 123 -0.23 11.00 -13.33
N ILE A 124 0.58 9.95 -13.50
CA ILE A 124 1.91 9.88 -12.90
C ILE A 124 2.82 10.87 -13.61
N LEU A 125 3.41 11.80 -12.86
CA LEU A 125 4.43 12.71 -13.35
C LEU A 125 5.81 12.02 -13.32
N GLU A 126 6.16 11.43 -12.18
CA GLU A 126 7.41 10.71 -11.97
C GLU A 126 7.21 9.65 -10.87
N PHE A 127 7.95 8.54 -10.95
CA PHE A 127 7.98 7.56 -9.89
C PHE A 127 9.38 6.96 -9.69
N ALA A 128 9.65 6.53 -8.47
CA ALA A 128 10.85 5.80 -8.13
C ALA A 128 10.50 4.71 -7.13
N MET A 129 11.16 3.56 -7.23
CA MET A 129 10.97 2.45 -6.31
C MET A 129 12.30 1.95 -5.77
N ASN A 130 12.25 1.37 -4.57
CA ASN A 130 13.32 0.56 -4.00
C ASN A 130 12.74 -0.77 -3.54
N ASP A 131 13.07 -1.82 -4.30
CA ASP A 131 12.66 -3.21 -4.13
C ASP A 131 13.83 -4.14 -3.78
N LYS A 132 15.08 -3.64 -3.82
CA LYS A 132 16.29 -4.43 -3.56
C LYS A 132 16.69 -4.46 -2.09
N CYS A 133 16.09 -3.62 -1.24
CA CYS A 133 16.54 -3.43 0.13
C CYS A 133 15.37 -3.37 1.13
N ALA A 134 15.37 -4.29 2.09
CA ALA A 134 14.35 -4.35 3.13
C ALA A 134 14.39 -3.16 4.11
N ALA A 135 15.51 -2.45 4.26
CA ALA A 135 15.75 -1.50 5.35
C ALA A 135 14.81 -0.27 5.37
N GLY A 136 14.07 -0.02 4.29
CA GLY A 136 13.08 1.06 4.17
C GLY A 136 11.63 0.58 4.11
N THR A 137 11.34 -0.66 4.51
CA THR A 137 10.08 -1.36 4.21
C THR A 137 9.44 -1.92 5.48
N GLY A 138 8.21 -2.43 5.35
CA GLY A 138 7.51 -3.11 6.43
C GLY A 138 8.27 -4.31 6.99
N ARG A 139 9.01 -5.06 6.16
CA ARG A 139 9.80 -6.21 6.60
C ARG A 139 10.88 -5.83 7.62
N PHE A 140 11.49 -4.65 7.47
CA PHE A 140 12.43 -4.16 8.46
C PHE A 140 11.73 -3.83 9.76
N LEU A 141 10.57 -3.18 9.72
CA LEU A 141 9.79 -2.85 10.92
C LEU A 141 9.29 -4.12 11.64
N GLU A 142 8.86 -5.15 10.91
CA GLU A 142 8.49 -6.47 11.47
C GLU A 142 9.67 -7.15 12.17
N MET A 143 10.85 -7.10 11.55
CA MET A 143 12.05 -7.67 12.15
C MET A 143 12.41 -6.93 13.45
N MET A 144 12.34 -5.60 13.44
CA MET A 144 12.60 -4.79 14.62
C MET A 144 11.56 -5.05 15.72
N SER A 145 10.27 -5.13 15.41
CA SER A 145 9.24 -5.40 16.42
C SER A 145 9.46 -6.74 17.13
N LYS A 146 9.91 -7.76 16.39
CA LYS A 146 10.26 -9.08 16.96
C LYS A 146 11.44 -9.02 17.92
N ILE A 147 12.46 -8.21 17.65
CA ILE A 147 13.59 -7.99 18.59
C ILE A 147 13.07 -7.39 19.91
N PHE A 148 12.10 -6.48 19.82
CA PHE A 148 11.44 -5.87 20.98
C PHE A 148 10.38 -6.77 21.61
N ARG A 149 10.10 -7.95 21.03
CA ARG A 149 9.04 -8.90 21.44
C ARG A 149 7.66 -8.23 21.49
N MET A 150 7.38 -7.39 20.49
CA MET A 150 6.14 -6.65 20.32
C MET A 150 5.54 -6.93 18.94
N ASP A 151 4.22 -6.80 18.83
CA ASP A 151 3.61 -6.62 17.52
C ASP A 151 3.96 -5.25 16.92
N LEU A 152 3.59 -5.05 15.66
CA LEU A 152 3.89 -3.82 14.93
C LEU A 152 3.21 -2.58 15.54
N GLU A 153 2.01 -2.73 16.11
CA GLU A 153 1.24 -1.61 16.66
C GLU A 153 1.82 -1.13 17.98
N ALA A 154 2.13 -2.06 18.89
CA ALA A 154 2.82 -1.77 20.14
C ALA A 154 4.22 -1.20 19.88
N PHE A 155 4.97 -1.77 18.93
CA PHE A 155 6.28 -1.22 18.54
C PHE A 155 6.19 0.19 17.95
N SER A 156 5.17 0.45 17.13
CA SER A 156 4.89 1.79 16.61
C SER A 156 4.56 2.77 17.73
N SER A 157 3.68 2.38 18.65
CA SER A 157 3.23 3.23 19.76
C SER A 157 4.37 3.55 20.74
N LEU A 158 5.22 2.58 21.05
CA LEU A 158 6.41 2.75 21.89
C LEU A 158 7.31 3.89 21.38
N SER A 159 7.44 4.04 20.06
CA SER A 159 8.27 5.12 19.47
C SER A 159 7.73 6.53 19.73
N LEU A 160 6.42 6.66 19.99
CA LEU A 160 5.76 7.95 20.25
C LEU A 160 5.99 8.45 21.69
N GLU A 161 6.38 7.56 22.60
CA GLU A 161 6.71 7.90 23.99
C GLU A 161 8.12 8.51 24.13
N ALA A 162 8.91 8.48 23.06
CA ALA A 162 10.31 8.89 23.06
C ALA A 162 10.47 10.41 23.19
N LYS A 163 11.34 10.85 24.10
CA LYS A 163 11.75 12.26 24.19
C LYS A 163 12.81 12.62 23.15
N ASN A 164 13.69 11.68 22.84
CA ASN A 164 14.73 11.79 21.82
C ASN A 164 14.71 10.56 20.91
N ALA A 165 15.39 10.64 19.77
CA ALA A 165 15.62 9.48 18.91
C ALA A 165 17.09 9.08 18.99
N ILE A 166 17.38 7.84 19.36
CA ILE A 166 18.73 7.26 19.29
C ILE A 166 18.94 6.79 17.86
N PRO A 167 19.86 7.39 17.08
CA PRO A 167 20.03 7.02 15.68
C PRO A 167 20.49 5.57 15.53
N VAL A 168 19.81 4.81 14.67
CA VAL A 168 20.31 3.53 14.14
C VAL A 168 21.10 3.84 12.87
N THR A 169 22.41 3.68 12.95
CA THR A 169 23.36 4.14 11.93
C THR A 169 23.56 3.13 10.80
N SER A 170 23.33 1.85 11.08
CA SER A 170 23.46 0.77 10.11
C SER A 170 22.48 0.92 8.95
N GLN A 171 23.01 0.84 7.73
CA GLN A 171 22.20 0.93 6.51
C GLN A 171 21.50 -0.38 6.16
N CYS A 172 22.18 -1.52 6.39
CA CYS A 172 21.67 -2.86 6.15
C CYS A 172 20.78 -3.33 7.32
N SER A 173 19.64 -3.95 7.01
CA SER A 173 18.72 -4.50 8.01
C SER A 173 19.41 -5.47 8.98
N VAL A 174 20.30 -6.34 8.47
CA VAL A 174 21.00 -7.35 9.27
C VAL A 174 21.95 -6.71 10.29
N PHE A 175 22.70 -5.69 9.88
CA PHE A 175 23.60 -4.97 10.79
C PHE A 175 22.82 -4.07 11.77
N ALA A 176 21.70 -3.50 11.32
CA ALA A 176 20.81 -2.73 12.17
C ALA A 176 20.21 -3.59 13.30
N GLU A 177 19.88 -4.86 13.05
CA GLU A 177 19.46 -5.79 14.09
C GLU A 177 20.54 -5.96 15.17
N THR A 178 21.78 -6.19 14.77
CA THR A 178 22.91 -6.33 15.70
C THR A 178 23.14 -5.04 16.51
N GLU A 179 23.07 -3.88 15.85
CA GLU A 179 23.18 -2.57 16.50
C GLU A 179 22.07 -2.36 17.54
N VAL A 180 20.82 -2.67 17.19
CA VAL A 180 19.65 -2.54 18.07
C VAL A 180 19.77 -3.46 19.28
N ILE A 181 20.17 -4.73 19.10
CA ILE A 181 20.43 -5.66 20.21
C ILE A 181 21.52 -5.11 21.13
N SER A 182 22.58 -4.52 20.58
CA SER A 182 23.65 -3.88 21.38
C SER A 182 23.15 -2.67 22.17
N LEU A 183 22.28 -1.85 21.59
CA LEU A 183 21.70 -0.70 22.28
C LEU A 183 20.79 -1.14 23.45
N LEU A 184 19.98 -2.17 23.23
CA LEU A 184 19.12 -2.75 24.26
C LEU A 184 19.94 -3.39 25.39
N SER A 185 21.01 -4.13 25.09
CA SER A 185 21.88 -4.73 26.11
C SER A 185 22.60 -3.68 26.96
N LYS A 186 22.92 -2.52 26.36
CA LYS A 186 23.42 -1.32 27.06
C LYS A 186 22.35 -0.55 27.83
N ARG A 187 21.12 -1.10 27.94
CA ARG A 187 19.98 -0.51 28.66
C ARG A 187 19.62 0.90 28.19
N LYS A 188 19.80 1.18 26.90
CA LYS A 188 19.30 2.43 26.31
C LYS A 188 17.76 2.42 26.30
N PRO A 189 17.09 3.58 26.45
CA PRO A 189 15.63 3.65 26.49
C PRO A 189 15.00 3.00 25.24
N PRO A 190 14.16 1.97 25.39
CA PRO A 190 13.57 1.26 24.25
C PRO A 190 12.76 2.17 23.31
N SER A 191 12.01 3.13 23.87
CA SER A 191 11.25 4.11 23.10
C SER A 191 12.12 4.98 22.21
N GLU A 192 13.27 5.44 22.71
CA GLU A 192 14.19 6.26 21.92
C GLU A 192 14.89 5.47 20.80
N ILE A 193 15.17 4.18 21.03
CA ILE A 193 15.66 3.27 19.97
C ILE A 193 14.57 3.06 18.91
N ALA A 194 13.33 2.78 19.33
CA ALA A 194 12.19 2.62 18.43
C ALA A 194 11.95 3.88 17.57
N ALA A 195 12.02 5.07 18.16
CA ALA A 195 11.96 6.34 17.43
C ALA A 195 13.11 6.50 16.41
N GLY A 196 14.32 6.05 16.77
CA GLY A 196 15.46 5.98 15.85
C GLY A 196 15.22 5.08 14.64
N ILE A 197 14.59 3.93 14.85
CA ILE A 197 14.21 2.97 13.80
C ILE A 197 13.17 3.61 12.86
N GLN A 198 12.10 4.21 13.40
CA GLN A 198 11.10 4.91 12.57
C GLN A 198 11.75 6.04 11.75
N ALA A 199 12.62 6.83 12.37
CA ALA A 199 13.37 7.89 11.69
C ALA A 199 14.28 7.36 10.57
N SER A 200 14.86 6.16 10.75
CA SER A 200 15.70 5.49 9.77
C SER A 200 14.89 5.09 8.52
N VAL A 201 13.69 4.54 8.69
CA VAL A 201 12.77 4.23 7.58
C VAL A 201 12.30 5.52 6.90
N ALA A 202 11.84 6.51 7.66
CA ALA A 202 11.40 7.80 7.14
C ALA A 202 12.49 8.51 6.32
N LYS A 203 13.76 8.44 6.75
CA LYS A 203 14.90 9.00 6.00
C LYS A 203 15.10 8.33 4.63
N ARG A 204 14.85 7.03 4.52
CA ARG A 204 14.97 6.29 3.25
C ARG A 204 13.82 6.67 2.30
N SER A 205 12.59 6.67 2.80
CA SER A 205 11.42 7.14 2.02
C SER A 205 11.59 8.58 1.55
N PHE A 206 12.09 9.46 2.41
CA PHE A 206 12.38 10.85 2.04
C PHE A 206 13.44 10.97 0.94
N THR A 207 14.50 10.18 0.99
CA THR A 207 15.53 10.17 -0.08
C THR A 207 14.94 9.73 -1.41
N LEU A 208 14.05 8.72 -1.41
CA LEU A 208 13.36 8.28 -2.61
C LEU A 208 12.43 9.36 -3.16
N LEU A 209 11.65 9.99 -2.28
CA LEU A 209 10.75 11.09 -2.61
C LEU A 209 11.44 12.29 -3.26
N LYS A 210 12.66 12.63 -2.83
CA LYS A 210 13.43 13.70 -3.48
C LYS A 210 13.69 13.43 -4.95
N ARG A 211 13.84 12.16 -5.36
CA ARG A 211 14.12 11.78 -6.75
C ARG A 211 12.92 12.04 -7.66
N VAL A 212 11.70 11.95 -7.13
CA VAL A 212 10.46 12.11 -7.92
C VAL A 212 9.89 13.53 -7.87
N GLY A 213 10.55 14.43 -7.15
CA GLY A 213 10.08 15.80 -6.90
C GLY A 213 8.93 15.83 -5.89
N ILE A 214 9.23 16.23 -4.65
CA ILE A 214 8.21 16.39 -3.60
C ILE A 214 7.32 17.58 -3.96
N ARG A 215 6.02 17.32 -4.16
CA ARG A 215 5.00 18.34 -4.40
C ARG A 215 4.11 18.51 -3.14
N PRO A 216 3.44 19.65 -2.98
CA PRO A 216 2.52 19.88 -1.86
C PRO A 216 1.42 18.82 -1.76
N LYS A 217 0.90 18.60 -0.55
CA LYS A 217 -0.09 17.57 -0.21
C LYS A 217 0.39 16.15 -0.53
N ILE A 218 0.95 15.54 0.50
CA ILE A 218 1.51 14.20 0.48
C ILE A 218 0.61 13.23 1.26
N THR A 219 0.48 12.00 0.80
CA THR A 219 -0.13 10.90 1.57
C THR A 219 0.79 9.69 1.63
N VAL A 220 0.47 8.74 2.51
CA VAL A 220 1.17 7.47 2.66
C VAL A 220 0.18 6.33 2.43
N THR A 221 0.52 5.40 1.54
CA THR A 221 -0.27 4.19 1.26
C THR A 221 0.47 2.93 1.66
N GLY A 222 -0.18 1.78 1.50
CA GLY A 222 0.40 0.47 1.83
C GLY A 222 0.25 0.14 3.31
N GLY A 223 0.72 -1.04 3.71
CA GLY A 223 0.52 -1.52 5.09
C GLY A 223 1.18 -0.64 6.15
N CYS A 224 2.34 -0.03 5.83
CA CYS A 224 3.05 0.81 6.79
C CYS A 224 2.41 2.18 7.01
N SER A 225 1.38 2.55 6.23
CA SER A 225 0.55 3.73 6.51
C SER A 225 -0.14 3.64 7.88
N LYS A 226 -0.32 2.43 8.43
CA LYS A 226 -0.91 2.18 9.76
C LYS A 226 0.08 2.38 10.91
N ASN A 227 1.37 2.55 10.61
CA ASN A 227 2.41 2.76 11.61
C ASN A 227 2.47 4.25 12.01
N LYS A 228 1.79 4.59 13.11
CA LYS A 228 1.69 5.97 13.64
C LYS A 228 3.07 6.60 13.90
N GLY A 229 3.99 5.85 14.51
CA GLY A 229 5.38 6.26 14.73
C GLY A 229 6.11 6.64 13.44
N LEU A 230 5.95 5.84 12.38
CA LEU A 230 6.51 6.11 11.07
C LEU A 230 5.90 7.37 10.44
N LEU A 231 4.58 7.56 10.54
CA LEU A 231 3.92 8.77 10.03
C LEU A 231 4.47 10.03 10.69
N VAL A 232 4.60 10.04 12.03
CA VAL A 232 5.20 11.16 12.77
C VAL A 232 6.65 11.40 12.33
N ALA A 233 7.44 10.34 12.15
CA ALA A 233 8.81 10.46 11.68
C ALA A 233 8.89 11.03 10.24
N LEU A 234 7.98 10.62 9.36
CA LEU A 234 7.84 11.16 8.00
C LEU A 234 7.44 12.62 8.02
N GLN A 235 6.42 13.01 8.80
CA GLN A 235 6.00 14.42 8.93
C GLN A 235 7.15 15.30 9.39
N LYS A 236 7.88 14.88 10.44
CA LYS A 236 9.05 15.60 10.95
C LYS A 236 10.14 15.75 9.88
N ARG A 237 10.36 14.71 9.07
CA ARG A 237 11.39 14.70 8.03
C ARG A 237 11.00 15.56 6.82
N LEU A 238 9.74 15.48 6.40
CA LEU A 238 9.18 16.20 5.26
C LEU A 238 8.89 17.66 5.58
N ARG A 239 8.67 17.99 6.86
CA ARG A 239 8.12 19.28 7.31
C ARG A 239 6.76 19.56 6.64
N MET A 240 5.97 18.52 6.48
CA MET A 240 4.65 18.53 5.86
C MET A 240 3.76 17.55 6.59
N ASP A 241 2.47 17.85 6.65
CA ASP A 241 1.48 16.90 7.16
C ASP A 241 1.21 15.79 6.15
N ILE A 242 1.02 14.58 6.68
CA ILE A 242 0.53 13.46 5.88
C ILE A 242 -1.00 13.58 5.79
N THR A 243 -1.50 13.72 4.58
CA THR A 243 -2.93 13.86 4.29
C THR A 243 -3.60 12.50 4.51
N PRO A 244 -4.57 12.39 5.43
CA PRO A 244 -5.31 11.15 5.64
C PRO A 244 -6.22 10.85 4.45
N LEU A 245 -6.46 9.57 4.19
CA LEU A 245 -7.42 9.14 3.16
C LEU A 245 -8.72 8.67 3.82
N PRO A 246 -9.88 8.86 3.16
CA PRO A 246 -11.19 8.42 3.68
C PRO A 246 -11.39 6.90 3.63
N VAL A 247 -10.51 6.19 2.95
CA VAL A 247 -10.48 4.72 2.80
C VAL A 247 -9.15 4.22 3.34
N ASP A 248 -9.12 3.00 3.90
CA ASP A 248 -7.89 2.37 4.39
C ASP A 248 -6.77 2.51 3.32
N PRO A 249 -5.65 3.22 3.61
CA PRO A 249 -4.61 3.47 2.62
C PRO A 249 -3.93 2.20 2.09
N GLN A 250 -4.09 1.05 2.76
CA GLN A 250 -3.60 -0.25 2.28
C GLN A 250 -4.43 -0.78 1.10
N LEU A 251 -5.65 -0.26 0.87
CA LEU A 251 -6.54 -0.66 -0.22
C LEU A 251 -6.33 0.13 -1.53
N MET A 252 -5.44 1.15 -1.56
CA MET A 252 -5.38 2.09 -2.69
C MET A 252 -5.05 1.42 -4.02
N GLY A 253 -4.17 0.42 -4.05
CA GLY A 253 -3.91 -0.39 -5.25
C GLY A 253 -5.15 -1.14 -5.73
N ALA A 254 -5.83 -1.88 -4.84
CA ALA A 254 -7.06 -2.59 -5.19
C ALA A 254 -8.19 -1.63 -5.63
N LEU A 255 -8.33 -0.47 -4.97
CA LEU A 255 -9.30 0.55 -5.35
C LEU A 255 -9.01 1.11 -6.74
N GLY A 256 -7.76 1.48 -7.03
CA GLY A 256 -7.36 1.94 -8.35
C GLY A 256 -7.61 0.90 -9.44
N ALA A 257 -7.32 -0.37 -9.17
CA ALA A 257 -7.64 -1.47 -10.07
C ALA A 257 -9.15 -1.57 -10.34
N ALA A 258 -10.00 -1.47 -9.31
CA ALA A 258 -11.45 -1.51 -9.47
C ALA A 258 -11.98 -0.30 -10.29
N ILE A 259 -11.42 0.89 -10.08
CA ILE A 259 -11.76 2.08 -10.88
C ILE A 259 -11.35 1.89 -12.35
N MET A 260 -10.18 1.30 -12.59
CA MET A 260 -9.72 0.97 -13.94
C MET A 260 -10.65 -0.06 -14.60
N ALA A 261 -11.08 -1.07 -13.85
CA ALA A 261 -12.03 -2.08 -14.32
C ALA A 261 -13.33 -1.43 -14.82
N ARG A 262 -13.91 -0.51 -14.03
CA ARG A 262 -15.09 0.27 -14.43
C ARG A 262 -14.88 1.08 -15.71
N ARG A 263 -13.74 1.80 -15.81
CA ARG A 263 -13.42 2.60 -17.00
C ARG A 263 -13.35 1.72 -18.26
N LYS A 264 -12.73 0.53 -18.17
CA LYS A 264 -12.60 -0.39 -19.30
C LYS A 264 -13.93 -1.02 -19.71
N ALA A 265 -14.77 -1.39 -18.74
CA ALA A 265 -16.12 -1.89 -19.02
C ALA A 265 -16.94 -0.88 -19.83
N GLY A 266 -16.96 0.40 -19.41
CA GLY A 266 -17.69 1.46 -20.11
C GLY A 266 -17.20 1.68 -21.55
N SER A 267 -15.87 1.65 -21.79
CA SER A 267 -15.30 1.76 -23.14
C SER A 267 -15.71 0.58 -24.04
N ILE A 268 -15.81 -0.63 -23.51
CA ILE A 268 -16.24 -1.83 -24.26
C ILE A 268 -17.73 -1.73 -24.64
N THR A 269 -18.58 -1.23 -23.75
CA THR A 269 -20.00 -1.01 -24.04
C THR A 269 -20.18 0.01 -25.16
N GLN A 270 -19.41 1.10 -25.16
CA GLN A 270 -19.52 2.16 -26.18
C GLN A 270 -19.02 1.72 -27.57
N LEU A 271 -18.01 0.86 -27.64
CA LEU A 271 -17.55 0.23 -28.89
C LEU A 271 -18.56 -0.77 -29.46
N THR A 272 -19.37 -1.41 -28.62
CA THR A 272 -20.37 -2.40 -29.04
C THR A 272 -21.65 -1.72 -29.54
N ILE A 273 -21.99 -0.53 -29.03
CA ILE A 273 -23.14 0.28 -29.48
C ILE A 273 -22.87 0.96 -30.84
N ASN A 274 -21.60 1.22 -31.17
CA ASN A 274 -21.18 1.88 -32.41
C ASN A 274 -20.83 0.91 -33.56
N ARG A 275 -21.29 -0.35 -33.49
CA ARG A 275 -21.20 -1.35 -34.56
C ARG A 275 -22.59 -1.82 -34.96
#